data_AF-A0A7C6M623-F1
#
_entry.id   AF-A0A7C6M623-F1
#
_cell.length_a   1.000
_cell.length_b   1.000
_cell.length_c   1.000
_cell.angle_alpha   90.00
_cell.angle_beta   90.00
_cell.angle_gamma   90.00
#
_symmetry.space_group_name_H-M   'P 1'
#
loop_
_entity.id
_entity.type
_entity.pdbx_description
1 polymer ?
#
loop_
_entity_poly.entity_id
_entity_poly.type
_entity_poly.pdbx_seq_one_letter_code
_entity_poly.pdbx_strand_id
1 'polypeptide(L)'
;MATNKHLTPDNRSDISNMLDKGYSFKKIAIKLNKDPSTISKEVKKRRILEDSKVRFKPKNDCISRSNCKVSRLCDGCIKSKCSMCSSCNKVCKDYGKKNVTNC
;
A
#
# COMPACT_ATOMS: atom_id res chain seq x y z
N MET A 1 6.87 7.14 39.42
CA MET A 1 7.56 6.97 38.13
C MET A 1 6.59 7.30 37.01
N ALA A 2 6.83 8.36 36.24
CA ALA A 2 5.89 8.83 35.22
C ALA A 2 5.77 7.82 34.08
N THR A 3 4.67 7.09 34.04
CA THR A 3 4.32 6.18 32.96
C THR A 3 3.94 7.03 31.76
N ASN A 4 4.91 7.33 30.89
CA ASN A 4 4.63 7.95 29.60
C ASN A 4 3.69 7.03 28.81
N LYS A 5 2.38 7.34 28.88
CA LYS A 5 1.26 6.56 28.32
C LYS A 5 1.32 6.49 26.80
N HIS A 6 2.06 7.40 26.17
CA HIS A 6 2.19 7.54 24.73
C HIS A 6 3.54 7.03 24.22
N LEU A 7 3.55 6.50 22.99
CA LEU A 7 4.79 6.28 22.25
C LEU A 7 5.38 7.63 21.87
N THR A 8 6.64 7.84 22.23
CA THR A 8 7.44 8.98 21.75
C THR A 8 7.81 8.76 20.28
N PRO A 9 8.23 9.82 19.56
CA PRO A 9 8.80 9.70 18.22
C PRO A 9 9.99 8.73 18.17
N ASP A 10 10.87 8.77 19.17
CA ASP A 10 12.04 7.88 19.29
C ASP A 10 11.64 6.41 19.33
N ASN A 11 10.65 6.06 20.16
CA ASN A 11 10.13 4.70 20.24
C ASN A 11 9.64 4.19 18.88
N ARG A 12 9.11 5.06 18.01
CA ARG A 12 8.64 4.68 16.67
C ARG A 12 9.80 4.38 15.75
N SER A 13 10.85 5.19 15.80
CA SER A 13 12.09 4.96 15.06
C SER A 13 12.72 3.62 15.46
N ASP A 14 12.75 3.32 16.76
CA ASP A 14 13.23 2.05 17.29
C ASP A 14 12.38 0.85 16.83
N ILE A 15 11.05 0.95 16.91
CA ILE A 15 10.16 -0.09 16.41
C ILE A 15 10.46 -0.36 14.93
N SER A 16 10.57 0.67 14.10
CA SER A 16 10.86 0.52 12.67
C SER A 16 12.18 -0.22 12.44
N ASN A 17 13.27 0.21 13.10
CA ASN A 17 14.59 -0.38 12.99
C ASN A 17 14.63 -1.84 13.48
N MET A 18 13.92 -2.16 14.57
CA MET A 18 13.87 -3.53 15.08
C MET A 18 13.02 -4.46 14.22
N LEU A 19 11.96 -3.95 13.59
CA LEU A 19 11.18 -4.71 12.62
C LEU A 19 11.98 -5.04 11.37
N ASP A 20 12.77 -4.09 10.87
CA ASP A 20 13.70 -4.30 9.75
C ASP A 20 14.71 -5.42 10.06
N LYS A 21 15.21 -5.46 11.30
CA LYS A 21 16.08 -6.52 11.81
C LYS A 21 15.36 -7.84 12.15
N GLY A 22 14.06 -7.96 11.87
CA GLY A 22 13.28 -9.19 12.09
C GLY A 22 12.93 -9.51 13.55
N TYR A 23 12.94 -8.51 14.45
CA TYR A 23 12.55 -8.75 15.86
C TYR A 23 11.04 -8.96 15.99
N SER A 24 10.65 -9.88 16.87
CA SER A 24 9.24 -10.11 17.20
C SER A 24 8.67 -8.96 18.05
N PHE A 25 7.37 -8.73 17.97
CA PHE A 25 6.68 -7.69 18.76
C PHE A 25 6.92 -7.84 20.26
N LYS A 26 7.03 -9.08 20.77
CA LYS A 26 7.32 -9.36 22.18
C LYS A 26 8.72 -8.86 22.57
N LYS A 27 9.74 -9.09 21.74
CA LYS A 27 11.11 -8.60 21.99
C LYS A 27 11.18 -7.07 21.95
N ILE A 28 10.49 -6.45 20.99
CA ILE A 28 10.41 -4.98 20.86
C ILE A 28 9.73 -4.36 22.08
N ALA A 29 8.61 -4.95 22.50
CA ALA A 29 7.84 -4.53 23.67
C ALA A 29 8.68 -4.55 24.96
N ILE A 30 9.44 -5.62 25.19
CA ILE A 30 10.37 -5.72 26.33
C ILE A 30 11.43 -4.62 26.27
N LYS A 31 12.04 -4.39 25.10
CA LYS A 31 13.10 -3.39 24.95
C LYS A 31 12.62 -1.96 25.22
N LEU A 32 11.41 -1.62 24.78
CA LEU A 32 10.83 -0.27 24.94
C LEU A 32 10.00 -0.11 26.22
N ASN A 33 9.94 -1.16 27.05
CA ASN A 33 9.08 -1.24 28.24
C ASN A 33 7.63 -0.83 27.92
N LYS A 34 7.07 -1.42 26.86
CA LYS A 34 5.69 -1.23 26.40
C LYS A 34 4.96 -2.55 26.31
N ASP A 35 3.64 -2.49 26.30
CA ASP A 35 2.80 -3.67 26.08
C ASP A 35 2.89 -4.12 24.60
N PRO A 36 2.99 -5.43 24.30
CA PRO A 36 3.03 -5.93 22.92
C PRO A 36 1.84 -5.52 22.05
N SER A 37 0.65 -5.35 22.65
CA SER A 37 -0.53 -4.85 21.92
C SER A 37 -0.37 -3.38 21.53
N THR A 38 0.40 -2.59 22.29
CA THR A 38 0.72 -1.20 21.95
C THR A 38 1.62 -1.16 20.72
N ILE A 39 2.66 -2.00 20.67
CA ILE A 39 3.52 -2.14 19.49
C ILE A 39 2.69 -2.58 18.28
N SER A 40 1.83 -3.60 18.44
CA SER A 40 0.95 -4.09 17.37
C SER A 40 0.01 -3.00 16.82
N LYS A 41 -0.61 -2.21 17.70
CA LYS A 41 -1.48 -1.09 17.33
C LYS A 41 -0.71 0.00 16.58
N GLU A 42 0.50 0.34 17.02
CA GLU A 42 1.35 1.32 16.34
C GLU A 42 1.71 0.87 14.92
N VAL A 43 2.19 -0.37 14.78
CA VAL A 43 2.56 -0.95 13.49
C VAL A 43 1.35 -0.99 12.56
N LYS A 44 0.18 -1.44 13.03
CA LYS A 44 -1.04 -1.45 12.22
C LYS A 44 -1.49 -0.05 11.81
N LYS A 45 -1.34 0.94 12.69
CA LYS A 45 -1.73 2.34 12.44
C LYS A 45 -0.81 3.03 11.42
N ARG A 46 0.47 2.65 11.38
CA ARG A 46 1.48 3.32 10.54
C ARG A 46 2.02 2.50 9.38
N ARG A 47 1.62 1.23 9.24
CA ARG A 47 2.02 0.43 8.07
C ARG A 47 1.51 1.11 6.80
N ILE A 48 2.41 1.27 5.84
CA ILE A 48 2.03 1.59 4.48
C ILE A 48 1.73 0.25 3.80
N LEU A 49 0.48 0.07 3.41
CA LEU A 49 0.11 -1.06 2.56
C LEU A 49 0.58 -0.72 1.16
N GLU A 50 1.60 -1.41 0.66
CA GLU A 50 1.87 -1.37 -0.77
C GLU A 50 0.66 -1.97 -1.49
N ASP A 51 0.00 -1.16 -2.35
CA ASP A 51 -1.18 -1.52 -3.16
C ASP A 51 -0.93 -2.76 -4.06
N SER A 52 0.33 -3.19 -4.14
CA SER A 52 0.87 -4.30 -4.92
C SER A 52 0.26 -5.69 -4.63
N LYS A 53 -0.62 -5.85 -3.64
CA LYS A 53 -1.16 -7.18 -3.24
C LYS A 53 -2.68 -7.28 -3.12
N VAL A 54 -3.46 -6.32 -3.59
CA VAL A 54 -4.90 -6.58 -3.75
C VAL A 54 -5.06 -7.47 -4.99
N ARG A 55 -5.20 -8.78 -4.76
CA ARG A 55 -5.36 -9.82 -5.81
C ARG A 55 -6.46 -9.48 -6.83
N PHE A 56 -7.43 -8.66 -6.40
CA PHE A 56 -8.60 -8.24 -7.17
C PHE A 56 -8.50 -6.80 -7.70
N LYS A 57 -7.38 -6.09 -7.49
CA LYS A 57 -7.24 -4.74 -8.04
C LYS A 57 -7.21 -4.87 -9.56
N PRO A 58 -8.11 -4.18 -10.26
CA PRO A 58 -7.99 -4.11 -11.71
C PRO A 58 -6.63 -3.51 -12.07
N LYS A 59 -5.81 -4.29 -12.79
CA LYS A 59 -4.49 -3.82 -13.30
C LYS A 59 -4.59 -2.56 -14.16
N ASN A 60 -5.77 -2.33 -14.74
CA ASN A 60 -6.10 -1.11 -15.44
C ASN A 60 -6.86 -0.15 -14.50
N ASP A 61 -6.16 0.90 -14.06
CA ASP A 61 -6.64 2.00 -13.23
C ASP A 61 -7.03 3.25 -14.03
N CYS A 62 -7.22 3.12 -15.36
CA CYS A 62 -7.69 4.19 -16.22
C CYS A 62 -9.10 4.68 -15.79
N ILE A 63 -9.28 5.98 -15.67
CA ILE A 63 -10.53 6.65 -15.33
C ILE A 63 -11.59 6.41 -16.40
N SER A 64 -11.18 6.54 -17.66
CA SER A 64 -12.01 6.28 -18.83
C SER A 64 -12.12 4.80 -19.16
N ARG A 65 -11.68 3.86 -18.30
CA ARG A 65 -11.60 2.42 -18.63
C ARG A 65 -12.87 1.86 -19.30
N SER A 66 -14.06 2.21 -18.79
CA SER A 66 -15.33 1.72 -19.31
C SER A 66 -15.71 2.33 -20.67
N ASN A 67 -15.26 3.57 -20.93
CA ASN A 67 -15.68 4.38 -22.07
C ASN A 67 -14.55 4.67 -23.07
N CYS A 68 -13.33 4.19 -22.80
CA CYS A 68 -12.16 4.42 -23.61
C CYS A 68 -12.31 3.69 -24.95
N LYS A 69 -12.37 4.47 -26.03
CA LYS A 69 -12.54 3.95 -27.41
C LYS A 69 -11.22 3.46 -28.02
N VAL A 70 -10.10 3.66 -27.33
CA VAL A 70 -8.79 3.23 -27.79
C VAL A 70 -8.71 1.70 -27.75
N SER A 71 -8.34 1.11 -28.88
CA SER A 71 -8.11 -0.32 -29.08
C SER A 71 -6.70 -0.55 -29.60
N ARG A 72 -6.22 -1.80 -29.63
CA ARG A 72 -4.87 -2.14 -30.12
C ARG A 72 -3.76 -1.39 -29.38
N LEU A 73 -3.88 -1.32 -28.06
CA LEU A 73 -2.91 -0.63 -27.20
C LEU A 73 -1.56 -1.34 -27.07
N CYS A 74 -1.55 -2.66 -27.24
CA CYS A 74 -0.41 -3.52 -27.01
C CYS A 74 -0.45 -4.72 -27.97
N ASP A 75 0.67 -5.40 -28.22
CA ASP A 75 0.72 -6.62 -29.05
C ASP A 75 -0.20 -7.73 -28.53
N GLY A 76 -0.44 -7.80 -27.22
CA GLY A 76 -1.43 -8.72 -26.62
C GLY A 76 -2.89 -8.25 -26.72
N CYS A 77 -3.14 -7.06 -27.25
CA CYS A 77 -4.42 -6.35 -27.21
C CYS A 77 -5.04 -6.15 -28.60
N ILE A 78 -4.66 -6.95 -29.60
CA ILE A 78 -4.97 -6.73 -31.03
C ILE A 78 -6.46 -6.56 -31.33
N LYS A 79 -7.34 -7.24 -30.58
CA LYS A 79 -8.81 -7.15 -30.72
C LYS A 79 -9.50 -6.53 -29.50
N SER A 80 -8.73 -6.10 -28.51
CA SER A 80 -9.23 -5.70 -27.19
C SER A 80 -9.18 -4.18 -27.01
N LYS A 81 -10.21 -3.63 -26.34
CA LYS A 81 -10.28 -2.23 -25.94
C LYS A 81 -9.35 -1.97 -24.75
N CYS A 82 -9.05 -0.68 -24.43
CA CYS A 82 -8.28 -0.34 -23.22
C CYS A 82 -8.83 -1.05 -21.98
N SER A 83 -10.15 -1.23 -21.86
CA SER A 83 -10.81 -1.92 -20.74
C SER A 83 -10.21 -3.28 -20.37
N MET A 84 -9.59 -3.99 -21.32
CA MET A 84 -8.97 -5.30 -21.12
C MET A 84 -7.44 -5.25 -21.11
N CYS A 85 -6.81 -4.12 -21.47
CA CYS A 85 -5.37 -3.98 -21.48
C CYS A 85 -4.83 -3.83 -20.04
N SER A 86 -3.98 -4.77 -19.62
CA SER A 86 -3.29 -4.73 -18.32
C SER A 86 -2.18 -3.69 -18.23
N SER A 87 -1.74 -3.16 -19.38
CA SER A 87 -0.69 -2.15 -19.49
C SER A 87 -1.23 -0.79 -19.92
N CYS A 88 -2.55 -0.55 -19.84
CA CYS A 88 -3.18 0.67 -20.39
C CYS A 88 -2.52 1.96 -19.86
N ASN A 89 -2.03 1.96 -18.61
CA ASN A 89 -1.29 3.07 -18.00
C ASN A 89 0.03 3.46 -18.70
N LYS A 90 0.64 2.57 -19.49
CA LYS A 90 1.91 2.84 -20.18
C LYS A 90 1.73 3.17 -21.66
N VAL A 91 0.65 2.70 -22.28
CA VAL A 91 0.49 2.71 -23.75
C VAL A 91 -0.71 3.52 -24.23
N CYS A 92 -1.68 3.82 -23.36
CA CYS A 92 -2.86 4.57 -23.75
C CYS A 92 -2.62 6.08 -23.70
N LYS A 93 -2.88 6.74 -24.82
CA LYS A 93 -2.78 8.21 -24.95
C LYS A 93 -3.83 8.96 -24.13
N ASP A 94 -5.00 8.34 -23.91
CA ASP A 94 -6.12 8.89 -23.15
C ASP A 94 -6.14 8.39 -21.69
N TYR A 95 -4.97 7.97 -21.17
CA TYR A 95 -4.89 7.46 -19.81
C TYR A 95 -5.07 8.60 -18.80
N GLY A 96 -6.07 8.46 -17.93
CA GLY A 96 -6.19 9.23 -16.70
C GLY A 96 -6.23 8.30 -15.50
N LYS A 97 -5.48 8.58 -14.43
CA LYS A 97 -5.45 7.72 -13.25
C LYS A 97 -6.67 7.97 -12.36
N LYS A 98 -7.38 6.92 -11.94
CA LYS A 98 -8.42 7.06 -10.90
C LYS A 98 -7.77 7.44 -9.57
N ASN A 99 -8.06 8.65 -9.08
CA ASN A 99 -7.76 9.01 -7.70
C ASN A 99 -8.72 8.25 -6.79
N VAL A 100 -8.25 7.16 -6.19
CA VAL A 100 -8.99 6.48 -5.13
C VAL A 100 -8.76 7.27 -3.86
N THR A 101 -9.63 8.25 -3.59
CA THR A 101 -9.65 8.93 -2.29
C THR A 101 -10.09 7.91 -1.25
N ASN A 102 -9.21 7.62 -0.30
CA ASN A 102 -9.42 6.64 0.74
C ASN A 102 -10.50 7.16 1.72
N CYS A 103 -11.73 6.63 1.67
CA CYS A 103 -12.73 6.84 2.73
C CYS A 103 -12.33 6.09 4.01
#